data_AF-A0A7C1L0J6-F1
#
_entry.id   AF-A0A7C1L0J6-F1
#
_cell.length_a   1.000
_cell.length_b   1.000
_cell.length_c   1.000
_cell.angle_alpha   90.00
_cell.angle_beta   90.00
_cell.angle_gamma   90.00
#
_symmetry.space_group_name_H-M   'P 1'
#
loop_
_entity.id
_entity.type
_entity.pdbx_description
1 polymer ?
#
loop_
_entity_poly.entity_id
_entity_poly.type
_entity_poly.pdbx_seq_one_letter_code
_entity_poly.pdbx_strand_id
1 'polypeptide(L)'
;MRKFEKIKTIDFTRRRFLKSLLQGGMFLTASGIGKSAQSHASINSKEKGFIQTVTGNISISEMGFTLPHEHVMCDFIGADKVSKNRYEPDEVIAAICPNLEEIKKLGVKTFIDCTPAYIGRDVEILAELSKKTGLNILTNAGFYKEPYLPQFTWDVSADKLAEIWTKEILEGIEGTKIKAGFIKIAVNPGALIPIQKKIVTAACRTSKITGAVIASHTGKGIAAVEELDILEKENINPESFIYVHADSEPDIKYHFEAAKRGAWVEYDGIRKNSAKKVIKLILSMLDKGYEDRILLSQDSGWYRVGEPGGGK
;
A
#
# COMPACT_ATOMS: atom_id res chain seq x y z
N MET A 1 36.43 -14.09 4.32
CA MET A 1 36.95 -13.06 3.39
C MET A 1 37.26 -13.71 2.05
N ARG A 2 36.85 -13.08 0.94
CA ARG A 2 36.98 -13.48 -0.48
C ARG A 2 35.96 -14.49 -1.03
N LYS A 3 34.77 -13.96 -1.36
CA LYS A 3 33.97 -14.28 -2.57
C LYS A 3 32.77 -13.32 -2.71
N PHE A 4 33.04 -12.01 -2.64
CA PHE A 4 32.08 -10.97 -3.00
C PHE A 4 32.85 -9.91 -3.80
N GLU A 5 33.25 -10.26 -5.01
CA GLU A 5 33.73 -9.27 -5.97
C GLU A 5 32.94 -9.44 -7.26
N LYS A 6 32.34 -8.30 -7.68
CA LYS A 6 31.58 -8.05 -8.91
C LYS A 6 30.13 -8.52 -8.95
N ILE A 7 29.30 -7.93 -8.08
CA ILE A 7 27.93 -7.59 -8.50
C ILE A 7 28.03 -6.22 -9.18
N LYS A 8 27.92 -6.21 -10.51
CA LYS A 8 27.74 -4.97 -11.28
C LYS A 8 26.49 -4.28 -10.71
N THR A 9 26.58 -2.98 -10.45
CA THR A 9 25.42 -2.12 -10.14
C THR A 9 24.44 -2.18 -11.30
N ILE A 10 23.43 -3.04 -11.16
CA ILE A 10 22.34 -3.21 -12.11
C ILE A 10 21.25 -2.20 -11.69
N ASP A 11 21.10 -1.15 -12.48
CA ASP A 11 20.17 -0.01 -12.32
C ASP A 11 18.70 -0.40 -12.62
N PHE A 12 18.18 -1.49 -12.02
CA PHE A 12 16.96 -2.18 -12.49
C PHE A 12 15.68 -1.98 -11.69
N THR A 13 15.70 -1.44 -10.46
CA THR A 13 14.52 -1.50 -9.58
C THR A 13 13.49 -0.40 -9.84
N ARG A 14 13.93 0.81 -10.18
CA ARG A 14 13.02 1.96 -10.30
C ARG A 14 12.14 1.89 -11.55
N ARG A 15 12.71 1.58 -12.72
CA ARG A 15 12.01 1.71 -14.01
C ARG A 15 10.83 0.74 -14.20
N ARG A 16 10.78 -0.35 -13.43
CA ARG A 16 9.74 -1.40 -13.54
C ARG A 16 8.61 -1.23 -12.51
N PHE A 17 8.90 -0.82 -11.27
CA PHE A 17 7.89 -0.39 -10.30
C PHE A 17 7.09 0.83 -10.81
N LEU A 18 7.76 1.75 -11.51
CA LEU A 18 7.07 2.83 -12.22
C LEU A 18 6.04 2.33 -13.24
N LYS A 19 6.29 1.18 -13.90
CA LYS A 19 5.41 0.65 -14.95
C LYS A 19 4.13 0.00 -14.41
N SER A 20 4.16 -0.60 -13.21
CA SER A 20 2.93 -1.14 -12.59
C SER A 20 1.99 -0.03 -12.14
N LEU A 21 2.52 1.10 -11.65
CA LEU A 21 1.72 2.30 -11.33
C LEU A 21 1.13 2.98 -12.58
N LEU A 22 1.78 2.85 -13.74
CA LEU A 22 1.34 3.48 -14.99
C LEU A 22 0.21 2.71 -15.69
N GLN A 23 0.05 1.41 -15.47
CA GLN A 23 -1.07 0.63 -16.04
C GLN A 23 -2.42 0.91 -15.34
N GLY A 24 -2.42 1.59 -14.19
CA GLY A 24 -3.62 2.13 -13.54
C GLY A 24 -3.98 3.57 -13.96
N GLY A 25 -3.23 4.18 -14.88
CA GLY A 25 -3.41 5.58 -15.28
C GLY A 25 -4.52 5.81 -16.31
N MET A 26 -5.48 6.67 -15.96
CA MET A 26 -6.57 7.23 -16.78
C MET A 26 -6.19 7.49 -18.26
N PHE A 27 -6.85 6.81 -19.21
CA PHE A 27 -6.93 7.25 -20.61
C PHE A 27 -8.29 7.92 -20.85
N LEU A 28 -8.31 9.25 -20.86
CA LEU A 28 -9.36 10.03 -21.52
C LEU A 28 -8.87 10.36 -22.94
N THR A 29 -9.22 9.52 -23.92
CA THR A 29 -9.03 9.87 -25.33
C THR A 29 -10.33 10.46 -25.88
N ALA A 30 -10.34 11.77 -26.11
CA ALA A 30 -11.35 12.41 -26.95
C ALA A 30 -11.19 11.92 -28.41
N SER A 31 -12.32 11.62 -29.02
CA SER A 31 -12.47 11.12 -30.38
C SER A 31 -12.05 12.15 -31.44
N GLY A 32 -11.36 11.68 -32.49
CA GLY A 32 -11.05 12.47 -33.69
C GLY A 32 -10.50 11.60 -34.81
N ILE A 33 -11.24 11.51 -35.91
CA ILE A 33 -10.97 10.70 -37.11
C ILE A 33 -9.81 11.31 -37.93
N GLY A 34 -8.87 10.49 -38.41
CA GLY A 34 -7.92 10.88 -39.47
C GLY A 34 -6.82 9.85 -39.73
N LYS A 35 -6.78 9.28 -40.96
CA LYS A 35 -5.83 8.25 -41.39
C LYS A 35 -4.42 8.80 -41.71
N SER A 36 -3.43 7.95 -41.41
CA SER A 36 -2.11 7.72 -42.04
C SER A 36 -1.09 8.86 -42.16
N ALA A 37 0.06 8.68 -41.49
CA ALA A 37 1.40 8.60 -42.10
C ALA A 37 2.43 8.16 -41.05
N GLN A 38 3.22 7.13 -41.36
CA GLN A 38 4.38 6.73 -40.58
C GLN A 38 5.41 7.86 -40.59
N SER A 39 5.79 8.34 -39.40
CA SER A 39 7.07 9.01 -39.20
C SER A 39 7.73 8.43 -37.95
N HIS A 40 8.96 7.97 -38.10
CA HIS A 40 9.82 7.52 -37.03
C HIS A 40 10.18 8.73 -36.15
N ALA A 41 9.32 9.05 -35.19
CA ALA A 41 9.67 9.90 -34.06
C ALA A 41 10.12 8.99 -32.92
N SER A 42 11.40 9.10 -32.55
CA SER A 42 11.97 8.53 -31.34
C SER A 42 11.06 8.78 -30.14
N ILE A 43 10.41 7.74 -29.62
CA ILE A 43 9.56 7.83 -28.43
C ILE A 43 10.49 8.10 -27.24
N ASN A 44 10.53 9.36 -26.84
CA ASN A 44 11.20 9.86 -25.66
C ASN A 44 10.38 9.40 -24.44
N SER A 45 10.66 8.19 -23.91
CA SER A 45 9.86 7.53 -22.87
C SER A 45 10.09 8.11 -21.45
N LYS A 46 9.94 9.43 -21.28
CA LYS A 46 9.74 10.05 -19.96
C LYS A 46 8.23 10.18 -19.73
N GLU A 47 7.59 9.07 -19.40
CA GLU A 47 6.14 9.02 -19.11
C GLU A 47 5.82 9.74 -17.79
N LYS A 48 4.88 10.70 -17.86
CA LYS A 48 4.41 11.57 -16.78
C LYS A 48 3.34 10.86 -15.94
N GLY A 49 3.72 9.87 -15.14
CA GLY A 49 2.85 9.39 -14.07
C GLY A 49 2.94 10.28 -12.83
N PHE A 50 1.87 10.30 -12.03
CA PHE A 50 1.82 10.98 -10.74
C PHE A 50 1.39 10.02 -9.63
N ILE A 51 1.74 10.37 -8.39
CA ILE A 51 1.24 9.73 -7.19
C ILE A 51 0.58 10.77 -6.31
N GLN A 52 -0.55 10.41 -5.75
CA GLN A 52 -1.29 11.22 -4.78
C GLN A 52 -0.68 11.04 -3.37
N THR A 53 -0.03 12.07 -2.86
CA THR A 53 0.42 12.16 -1.47
C THR A 53 -0.58 12.98 -0.64
N VAL A 54 -0.41 13.01 0.69
CA VAL A 54 -1.24 13.83 1.58
C VAL A 54 -1.05 15.34 1.38
N THR A 55 0.02 15.77 0.71
CA THR A 55 0.31 17.18 0.37
C THR A 55 0.10 17.49 -1.12
N GLY A 56 -0.43 16.54 -1.90
CA GLY A 56 -0.75 16.71 -3.32
C GLY A 56 -0.04 15.72 -4.25
N ASN A 57 -0.16 15.94 -5.55
CA ASN A 57 0.47 15.08 -6.54
C ASN A 57 1.97 15.35 -6.66
N ILE A 58 2.75 14.28 -6.67
CA ILE A 58 4.17 14.29 -7.04
C ILE A 58 4.37 13.45 -8.31
N SER A 59 5.40 13.73 -9.09
CA SER A 59 5.82 12.81 -10.14
C SER A 59 6.24 11.49 -9.54
N ILE A 60 5.99 10.35 -10.21
CA ILE A 60 6.48 9.07 -9.68
C ILE A 60 8.03 9.05 -9.60
N SER A 61 8.72 9.88 -10.40
CA SER A 61 10.17 10.07 -10.26
C SER A 61 10.57 10.69 -8.91
N GLU A 62 9.67 11.34 -8.18
CA GLU A 62 9.99 11.95 -6.89
C GLU A 62 9.87 10.96 -5.72
N MET A 63 9.34 9.74 -5.94
CA MET A 63 9.18 8.75 -4.86
C MET A 63 10.48 8.37 -4.16
N GLY A 64 11.58 8.25 -4.91
CA GLY A 64 12.88 7.85 -4.35
C GLY A 64 12.85 6.52 -3.60
N PHE A 65 13.62 6.43 -2.52
CA PHE A 65 13.60 5.28 -1.62
C PHE A 65 12.32 5.32 -0.77
N THR A 66 11.49 4.28 -0.89
CA THR A 66 10.15 4.21 -0.32
C THR A 66 10.07 3.08 0.71
N LEU A 67 9.47 3.36 1.86
CA LEU A 67 8.96 2.33 2.77
C LEU A 67 7.48 2.10 2.44
N PRO A 68 7.11 0.96 1.82
CA PRO A 68 5.78 0.74 1.25
C PRO A 68 4.70 0.40 2.29
N HIS A 69 5.08 0.08 3.53
CA HIS A 69 4.12 -0.29 4.56
C HIS A 69 4.61 0.04 5.96
N GLU A 70 4.15 1.18 6.45
CA GLU A 70 4.43 1.68 7.79
C GLU A 70 3.17 2.33 8.38
N HIS A 71 3.25 2.78 9.63
CA HIS A 71 2.14 3.42 10.32
C HIS A 71 2.64 4.57 11.19
N VAL A 72 1.99 5.73 11.12
CA VAL A 72 2.22 6.85 12.04
C VAL A 72 1.51 6.61 13.36
N MET A 73 0.29 6.10 13.31
CA MET A 73 -0.58 5.93 14.48
C MET A 73 -1.59 4.82 14.21
N CYS A 74 -1.91 4.06 15.27
CA CYS A 74 -2.97 3.05 15.24
C CYS A 74 -3.82 3.13 16.52
N ASP A 75 -5.12 2.89 16.38
CA ASP A 75 -6.07 2.72 17.50
C ASP A 75 -6.91 1.44 17.29
N PHE A 76 -6.55 0.39 18.03
CA PHE A 76 -7.24 -0.90 17.99
C PHE A 76 -8.31 -1.03 19.08
N ILE A 77 -8.90 0.07 19.56
CA ILE A 77 -9.97 0.00 20.57
C ILE A 77 -11.31 -0.55 20.03
N GLY A 78 -11.51 -0.50 18.71
CA GLY A 78 -12.76 -0.89 18.03
C GLY A 78 -13.40 0.25 17.24
N ALA A 79 -14.04 -0.10 16.13
CA ALA A 79 -14.58 0.89 15.17
C ALA A 79 -15.72 1.76 15.74
N ASP A 80 -16.39 1.30 16.79
CA ASP A 80 -17.44 2.01 17.51
C ASP A 80 -16.89 3.05 18.51
N LYS A 81 -15.60 2.93 18.88
CA LYS A 81 -14.96 3.73 19.94
C LYS A 81 -13.82 4.62 19.45
N VAL A 82 -13.21 4.28 18.31
CA VAL A 82 -12.16 5.08 17.68
C VAL A 82 -12.67 6.51 17.44
N SER A 83 -11.87 7.50 17.82
CA SER A 83 -12.24 8.91 17.72
C SER A 83 -11.01 9.81 17.82
N LYS A 84 -11.03 10.94 17.12
CA LYS A 84 -9.98 11.97 17.20
C LYS A 84 -9.82 12.55 18.61
N ASN A 85 -10.84 12.43 19.48
CA ASN A 85 -10.78 12.92 20.87
C ASN A 85 -9.94 12.03 21.81
N ARG A 86 -9.34 10.95 21.30
CA ARG A 86 -8.55 9.99 22.11
C ARG A 86 -7.05 10.27 22.10
N TYR A 87 -6.61 11.24 21.32
CA TYR A 87 -5.21 11.65 21.22
C TYR A 87 -5.14 13.15 20.96
N GLU A 88 -4.04 13.76 21.37
CA GLU A 88 -3.74 15.15 21.03
C GLU A 88 -2.83 15.19 19.79
N PRO A 89 -3.24 15.85 18.68
CA PRO A 89 -2.47 15.85 17.44
C PRO A 89 -1.01 16.29 17.61
N ASP A 90 -0.77 17.32 18.43
CA ASP A 90 0.59 17.82 18.69
C ASP A 90 1.46 16.81 19.45
N GLU A 91 0.87 15.99 20.31
CA GLU A 91 1.58 14.91 21.01
C GLU A 91 2.00 13.82 20.01
N VAL A 92 1.08 13.39 19.13
CA VAL A 92 1.36 12.40 18.08
C VAL A 92 2.47 12.90 17.16
N ILE A 93 2.37 14.15 16.70
CA ILE A 93 3.38 14.77 15.83
C ILE A 93 4.74 14.83 16.53
N ALA A 94 4.78 15.26 17.79
CA ALA A 94 6.02 15.36 18.55
C ALA A 94 6.67 13.99 18.79
N ALA A 95 5.87 12.94 19.02
CA ALA A 95 6.35 11.58 19.21
C ALA A 95 6.93 10.97 17.92
N ILE A 96 6.29 11.19 16.77
CA ILE A 96 6.63 10.49 15.51
C ILE A 96 7.66 11.24 14.66
N CYS A 97 7.69 12.57 14.74
CA CYS A 97 8.59 13.39 13.92
C CYS A 97 10.07 12.98 14.03
N PRO A 98 10.63 12.66 15.22
CA PRO A 98 12.01 12.19 15.34
C PRO A 98 12.33 10.93 14.52
N ASN A 99 11.41 9.95 14.50
CA ASN A 99 11.58 8.71 13.73
C ASN A 99 11.54 8.99 12.22
N LEU A 100 10.64 9.87 11.77
CA LEU A 100 10.55 10.26 10.36
C LEU A 100 11.80 11.03 9.89
N GLU A 101 12.35 11.90 10.72
CA GLU A 101 13.63 12.57 10.43
C GLU A 101 14.81 11.59 10.41
N GLU A 102 14.79 10.55 11.24
CA GLU A 102 15.81 9.51 11.23
C GLU A 102 15.81 8.73 9.92
N ILE A 103 14.65 8.22 9.47
CA ILE A 103 14.57 7.48 8.19
C ILE A 103 14.89 8.38 6.99
N LYS A 104 14.55 9.68 7.06
CA LYS A 104 14.93 10.65 6.03
C LYS A 104 16.44 10.82 5.96
N LYS A 105 17.15 10.89 7.09
CA LYS A 105 18.63 10.91 7.14
C LYS A 105 19.25 9.64 6.55
N LEU A 106 18.54 8.50 6.65
CA LEU A 106 18.92 7.24 6.00
C LEU A 106 18.60 7.21 4.49
N GLY A 107 18.05 8.30 3.93
CA GLY A 107 17.80 8.46 2.51
C GLY A 107 16.38 8.12 2.05
N VAL A 108 15.47 7.75 2.97
CA VAL A 108 14.05 7.57 2.65
C VAL A 108 13.47 8.90 2.15
N LYS A 109 12.67 8.81 1.09
CA LYS A 109 11.96 9.93 0.47
C LYS A 109 10.45 9.80 0.57
N THR A 110 9.94 8.56 0.57
CA THR A 110 8.51 8.29 0.64
C THR A 110 8.18 7.30 1.75
N PHE A 111 7.15 7.62 2.50
CA PHE A 111 6.59 6.80 3.56
C PHE A 111 5.12 6.52 3.23
N ILE A 112 4.72 5.25 3.18
CA ILE A 112 3.34 4.88 2.91
C ILE A 112 2.66 4.51 4.23
N ASP A 113 1.76 5.37 4.68
CA ASP A 113 0.93 5.11 5.85
C ASP A 113 -0.24 4.18 5.48
N CYS A 114 -0.21 3.01 6.08
CA CYS A 114 -1.13 1.91 5.83
C CYS A 114 -2.23 1.79 6.88
N THR A 115 -2.48 2.84 7.68
CA THR A 115 -3.59 2.83 8.66
C THR A 115 -4.91 3.13 7.95
N PRO A 116 -5.88 2.19 7.86
CA PRO A 116 -7.19 2.45 7.28
C PRO A 116 -8.10 3.25 8.20
N ALA A 117 -9.23 3.69 7.64
CA ALA A 117 -10.29 4.28 8.44
C ALA A 117 -10.71 3.31 9.56
N TYR A 118 -11.15 3.88 10.69
CA TYR A 118 -11.58 3.17 11.90
C TYR A 118 -10.48 2.45 12.71
N ILE A 119 -9.20 2.61 12.35
CA ILE A 119 -8.09 2.16 13.20
C ILE A 119 -7.02 3.24 13.44
N GLY A 120 -7.43 4.52 13.46
CA GLY A 120 -6.54 5.63 13.83
C GLY A 120 -5.95 6.44 12.67
N ARG A 121 -6.49 6.31 11.44
CA ARG A 121 -6.10 7.15 10.31
C ARG A 121 -6.44 8.62 10.60
N ASP A 122 -5.45 9.51 10.51
CA ASP A 122 -5.67 10.95 10.60
C ASP A 122 -4.86 11.70 9.53
N VAL A 123 -5.52 12.06 8.43
CA VAL A 123 -4.86 12.65 7.26
C VAL A 123 -4.26 14.04 7.52
N GLU A 124 -4.76 14.78 8.51
CA GLU A 124 -4.25 16.11 8.84
C GLU A 124 -2.91 16.01 9.57
N ILE A 125 -2.79 15.06 10.51
CA ILE A 125 -1.51 14.71 11.15
C ILE A 125 -0.50 14.25 10.10
N LEU A 126 -0.91 13.38 9.17
CA LEU A 126 -0.03 12.92 8.09
C LEU A 126 0.45 14.08 7.22
N ALA A 127 -0.43 15.01 6.85
CA ALA A 127 -0.06 16.19 6.07
C ALA A 127 0.89 17.13 6.82
N GLU A 128 0.69 17.32 8.12
CA GLU A 128 1.58 18.13 8.95
C GLU A 128 2.96 17.48 9.12
N LEU A 129 3.02 16.17 9.36
CA LEU A 129 4.28 15.42 9.39
C LEU A 129 5.01 15.48 8.04
N SER A 130 4.29 15.34 6.92
CA SER A 130 4.87 15.47 5.57
C SER A 130 5.48 16.86 5.36
N LYS A 131 4.79 17.93 5.77
CA LYS A 131 5.32 19.31 5.67
C LYS A 131 6.53 19.54 6.57
N LYS A 132 6.46 19.12 7.83
CA LYS A 132 7.56 19.31 8.81
C LYS A 132 8.82 18.56 8.39
N THR A 133 8.66 17.32 7.94
CA THR A 133 9.78 16.44 7.61
C THR A 133 10.22 16.54 6.16
N GLY A 134 9.38 17.02 5.24
CA GLY A 134 9.65 17.00 3.80
C GLY A 134 9.68 15.58 3.20
N LEU A 135 9.17 14.56 3.91
CA LEU A 135 8.90 13.25 3.32
C LEU A 135 7.60 13.31 2.50
N ASN A 136 7.58 12.57 1.39
CA ASN A 136 6.33 12.27 0.71
C ASN A 136 5.57 11.25 1.57
N ILE A 137 4.35 11.58 2.01
CA ILE A 137 3.52 10.64 2.77
C ILE A 137 2.29 10.27 1.94
N LEU A 138 2.05 8.98 1.74
CA LEU A 138 0.82 8.48 1.14
C LEU A 138 -0.11 7.98 2.25
N THR A 139 -1.40 8.07 2.02
CA THR A 139 -2.43 7.43 2.85
C THR A 139 -3.42 6.68 1.95
N ASN A 140 -4.36 5.99 2.56
CA ASN A 140 -5.21 5.02 1.90
C ASN A 140 -6.70 5.32 2.12
N ALA A 141 -7.52 4.80 1.22
CA ALA A 141 -8.91 4.48 1.46
C ALA A 141 -9.02 3.01 1.87
N GLY A 142 -10.20 2.57 2.29
CA GLY A 142 -10.43 1.17 2.66
C GLY A 142 -10.61 0.98 4.16
N PHE A 143 -10.98 -0.25 4.54
CA PHE A 143 -11.24 -0.66 5.92
C PHE A 143 -10.42 -1.89 6.27
N TYR A 144 -10.15 -2.07 7.56
CA TYR A 144 -9.43 -3.24 8.07
C TYR A 144 -10.36 -4.48 8.08
N LYS A 145 -10.10 -5.44 8.98
CA LYS A 145 -10.84 -6.71 9.13
C LYS A 145 -11.60 -6.75 10.45
N GLU A 146 -12.52 -7.70 10.59
CA GLU A 146 -13.13 -7.98 11.89
C GLU A 146 -12.07 -8.33 12.97
N PRO A 147 -12.24 -7.87 14.23
CA PRO A 147 -13.42 -7.18 14.80
C PRO A 147 -13.42 -5.64 14.64
N TYR A 148 -12.50 -5.07 13.86
CA TYR A 148 -12.33 -3.62 13.69
C TYR A 148 -13.14 -3.03 12.54
N LEU A 149 -14.09 -3.78 12.00
CA LEU A 149 -15.00 -3.30 10.98
C LEU A 149 -16.19 -2.57 11.64
N PRO A 150 -16.58 -1.37 11.16
CA PRO A 150 -17.79 -0.72 11.65
C PRO A 150 -19.05 -1.50 11.27
N GLN A 151 -20.07 -1.46 12.13
CA GLN A 151 -21.24 -2.33 12.01
C GLN A 151 -21.96 -2.22 10.65
N PHE A 152 -22.08 -1.01 10.08
CA PHE A 152 -22.76 -0.81 8.80
C PHE A 152 -22.12 -1.60 7.65
N THR A 153 -20.83 -1.96 7.76
CA THR A 153 -20.14 -2.74 6.73
C THR A 153 -20.78 -4.10 6.53
N TRP A 154 -21.49 -4.65 7.51
CA TRP A 154 -22.24 -5.89 7.40
C TRP A 154 -23.50 -5.72 6.57
N ASP A 155 -24.16 -4.57 6.70
CA ASP A 155 -25.49 -4.30 6.14
C ASP A 155 -25.46 -3.78 4.70
N VAL A 156 -24.34 -3.19 4.28
CA VAL A 156 -24.17 -2.62 2.94
C VAL A 156 -23.52 -3.59 1.95
N SER A 157 -23.74 -3.35 0.66
CA SER A 157 -23.13 -4.12 -0.43
C SER A 157 -21.66 -3.75 -0.67
N ALA A 158 -20.94 -4.59 -1.43
CA ALA A 158 -19.59 -4.27 -1.91
C ALA A 158 -19.55 -2.99 -2.75
N ASP A 159 -20.58 -2.75 -3.57
CA ASP A 159 -20.69 -1.52 -4.38
C ASP A 159 -20.77 -0.28 -3.50
N LYS A 160 -21.52 -0.35 -2.39
CA LYS A 160 -21.64 0.79 -1.50
C LYS A 160 -20.34 1.13 -0.79
N LEU A 161 -19.57 0.10 -0.40
CA LEU A 161 -18.22 0.28 0.12
C LEU A 161 -17.29 0.87 -0.95
N ALA A 162 -17.39 0.37 -2.18
CA ALA A 162 -16.57 0.85 -3.29
C ALA A 162 -16.85 2.32 -3.62
N GLU A 163 -18.11 2.78 -3.55
CA GLU A 163 -18.49 4.19 -3.68
C GLU A 163 -17.81 5.07 -2.63
N ILE A 164 -17.81 4.65 -1.35
CA ILE A 164 -17.19 5.38 -0.25
C ILE A 164 -15.68 5.55 -0.52
N TRP A 165 -14.98 4.45 -0.83
CA TRP A 165 -13.54 4.48 -1.04
C TRP A 165 -13.16 5.22 -2.34
N THR A 166 -13.99 5.13 -3.37
CA THR A 166 -13.81 5.90 -4.62
C THR A 166 -13.87 7.40 -4.33
N LYS A 167 -14.81 7.85 -3.48
CA LYS A 167 -14.91 9.25 -3.07
C LYS A 167 -13.65 9.72 -2.33
N GLU A 168 -13.12 8.90 -1.43
CA GLU A 168 -11.88 9.23 -0.70
C GLU A 168 -10.67 9.40 -1.63
N ILE A 169 -10.61 8.61 -2.71
CA ILE A 169 -9.53 8.69 -3.70
C ILE A 169 -9.72 9.87 -4.66
N LEU A 170 -10.94 10.13 -5.12
CA LEU A 170 -11.19 11.13 -6.17
C LEU A 170 -11.47 12.54 -5.64
N GLU A 171 -12.09 12.66 -4.46
CA GLU A 171 -12.59 13.92 -3.92
C GLU A 171 -11.86 14.36 -2.65
N GLY A 172 -11.70 13.44 -1.69
CA GLY A 172 -11.00 13.70 -0.43
C GLY A 172 -11.57 12.89 0.75
N ILE A 173 -10.78 12.78 1.81
CA ILE A 173 -11.06 12.00 3.01
C ILE A 173 -11.71 12.89 4.08
N GLU A 174 -12.79 12.41 4.70
CA GLU A 174 -13.40 12.99 5.91
C GLU A 174 -13.71 14.51 5.82
N GLY A 175 -14.15 14.96 4.64
CA GLY A 175 -14.49 16.38 4.41
C GLY A 175 -13.29 17.28 4.09
N THR A 176 -12.07 16.75 4.15
CA THR A 176 -10.85 17.44 3.72
C THR A 176 -10.68 17.39 2.20
N LYS A 177 -9.67 18.10 1.68
CA LYS A 177 -9.20 17.98 0.28
C LYS A 177 -8.04 16.98 0.11
N ILE A 178 -7.64 16.31 1.19
CA ILE A 178 -6.57 15.32 1.18
C ILE A 178 -7.15 14.02 0.64
N LYS A 179 -6.53 13.47 -0.40
CA LYS A 179 -7.02 12.28 -1.11
C LYS A 179 -6.18 11.07 -0.78
N ALA A 180 -6.82 9.90 -0.78
CA ALA A 180 -6.13 8.61 -0.71
C ALA A 180 -5.30 8.35 -1.97
N GLY A 181 -4.12 7.75 -1.81
CA GLY A 181 -3.26 7.33 -2.92
C GLY A 181 -3.38 5.85 -3.28
N PHE A 182 -3.94 5.03 -2.40
CA PHE A 182 -4.13 3.59 -2.59
C PHE A 182 -5.29 3.05 -1.74
N ILE A 183 -5.60 1.76 -1.88
CA ILE A 183 -6.62 1.05 -1.11
C ILE A 183 -5.92 0.12 -0.14
N LYS A 184 -6.23 0.22 1.16
CA LYS A 184 -5.76 -0.72 2.18
C LYS A 184 -6.95 -1.51 2.73
N ILE A 185 -6.86 -2.82 2.63
CA ILE A 185 -7.84 -3.76 3.20
C ILE A 185 -7.15 -4.78 4.09
N ALA A 186 -7.94 -5.64 4.75
CA ALA A 186 -7.43 -6.75 5.51
C ALA A 186 -8.38 -7.94 5.53
N VAL A 187 -7.81 -9.13 5.67
CA VAL A 187 -8.51 -10.39 5.88
C VAL A 187 -7.89 -11.16 7.06
N ASN A 188 -8.67 -11.99 7.74
CA ASN A 188 -8.12 -12.86 8.79
C ASN A 188 -7.49 -14.12 8.19
N PRO A 189 -6.53 -14.75 8.89
CA PRO A 189 -5.96 -16.04 8.50
C PRO A 189 -7.01 -17.12 8.21
N GLY A 190 -6.83 -17.85 7.12
CA GLY A 190 -7.70 -18.97 6.73
C GLY A 190 -8.45 -18.71 5.43
N ALA A 191 -9.43 -19.56 5.11
CA ALA A 191 -10.32 -19.35 3.98
C ALA A 191 -11.19 -18.10 4.20
N LEU A 192 -11.47 -17.35 3.14
CA LEU A 192 -12.17 -16.08 3.30
C LEU A 192 -13.64 -16.31 3.67
N ILE A 193 -14.06 -15.65 4.74
CA ILE A 193 -15.47 -15.62 5.15
C ILE A 193 -16.25 -14.57 4.31
N PRO A 194 -17.60 -14.57 4.31
CA PRO A 194 -18.39 -13.71 3.43
C PRO A 194 -18.07 -12.20 3.51
N ILE A 195 -17.81 -11.66 4.70
CA ILE A 195 -17.45 -10.24 4.85
C ILE A 195 -16.09 -9.91 4.24
N GLN A 196 -15.11 -10.80 4.38
CA GLN A 196 -13.78 -10.61 3.81
C GLN A 196 -13.86 -10.65 2.28
N LYS A 197 -14.63 -11.60 1.72
CA LYS A 197 -14.92 -11.63 0.28
C LYS A 197 -15.59 -10.33 -0.18
N LYS A 198 -16.54 -9.79 0.59
CA LYS A 198 -17.19 -8.50 0.30
C LYS A 198 -16.21 -7.33 0.30
N ILE A 199 -15.29 -7.28 1.28
CA ILE A 199 -14.25 -6.25 1.38
C ILE A 199 -13.28 -6.33 0.18
N VAL A 200 -12.83 -7.53 -0.18
CA VAL A 200 -11.93 -7.75 -1.34
C VAL A 200 -12.63 -7.36 -2.65
N THR A 201 -13.89 -7.76 -2.84
CA THR A 201 -14.69 -7.35 -4.00
C THR A 201 -14.88 -5.83 -4.06
N ALA A 202 -15.16 -5.17 -2.94
CA ALA A 202 -15.26 -3.71 -2.90
C ALA A 202 -13.93 -3.05 -3.31
N ALA A 203 -12.79 -3.58 -2.87
CA ALA A 203 -11.48 -3.05 -3.22
C ALA A 203 -11.19 -3.22 -4.71
N CYS A 204 -11.53 -4.38 -5.28
CA CYS A 204 -11.45 -4.61 -6.72
C CYS A 204 -12.26 -3.57 -7.51
N ARG A 205 -13.49 -3.30 -7.09
CA ARG A 205 -14.36 -2.34 -7.77
C ARG A 205 -13.88 -0.90 -7.65
N THR A 206 -13.38 -0.50 -6.47
CA THR A 206 -12.72 0.80 -6.30
C THR A 206 -11.48 0.91 -7.19
N SER A 207 -10.63 -0.13 -7.22
CA SER A 207 -9.43 -0.18 -8.07
C SER A 207 -9.79 -0.05 -9.55
N LYS A 208 -10.84 -0.74 -10.01
CA LYS A 208 -11.34 -0.66 -11.39
C LYS A 208 -11.73 0.76 -11.81
N ILE A 209 -12.34 1.52 -10.90
CA ILE A 209 -12.80 2.89 -11.17
C ILE A 209 -11.64 3.89 -11.12
N THR A 210 -10.74 3.70 -10.16
CA THR A 210 -9.75 4.73 -9.78
C THR A 210 -8.34 4.45 -10.30
N GLY A 211 -8.04 3.20 -10.66
CA GLY A 211 -6.69 2.72 -10.94
C GLY A 211 -5.83 2.48 -9.70
N ALA A 212 -6.38 2.67 -8.49
CA ALA A 212 -5.63 2.55 -7.26
C ALA A 212 -5.16 1.11 -6.97
N VAL A 213 -3.94 0.98 -6.46
CA VAL A 213 -3.37 -0.30 -6.00
C VAL A 213 -4.05 -0.75 -4.70
N ILE A 214 -4.22 -2.05 -4.56
CA ILE A 214 -4.79 -2.71 -3.38
C ILE A 214 -3.65 -3.30 -2.56
N ALA A 215 -3.47 -2.84 -1.33
CA ALA A 215 -2.63 -3.48 -0.33
C ALA A 215 -3.53 -4.23 0.66
N SER A 216 -3.37 -5.55 0.78
CA SER A 216 -4.21 -6.35 1.68
C SER A 216 -3.38 -7.01 2.77
N HIS A 217 -3.66 -6.66 4.03
CA HIS A 217 -3.19 -7.41 5.19
C HIS A 217 -3.77 -8.82 5.12
N THR A 218 -2.92 -9.79 4.81
CA THR A 218 -3.37 -11.17 4.52
C THR A 218 -2.66 -12.18 5.41
N GLY A 219 -1.33 -12.12 5.47
CA GLY A 219 -0.49 -13.03 6.26
C GLY A 219 -0.44 -14.47 5.74
N LYS A 220 -1.56 -15.17 5.60
CA LYS A 220 -1.61 -16.60 5.18
C LYS A 220 -1.82 -16.78 3.69
N GLY A 221 -1.08 -17.72 3.11
CA GLY A 221 -1.07 -17.95 1.66
C GLY A 221 -2.41 -18.41 1.09
N ILE A 222 -3.20 -19.18 1.85
CA ILE A 222 -4.54 -19.61 1.40
C ILE A 222 -5.48 -18.42 1.19
N ALA A 223 -5.42 -17.43 2.09
CA ALA A 223 -6.21 -16.20 1.96
C ALA A 223 -5.72 -15.40 0.74
N ALA A 224 -4.41 -15.29 0.55
CA ALA A 224 -3.83 -14.59 -0.61
C ALA A 224 -4.29 -15.19 -1.94
N VAL A 225 -4.35 -16.52 -2.05
CA VAL A 225 -4.86 -17.20 -3.26
C VAL A 225 -6.35 -16.90 -3.48
N GLU A 226 -7.18 -16.99 -2.45
CA GLU A 226 -8.61 -16.66 -2.56
C GLU A 226 -8.86 -15.18 -2.91
N GLU A 227 -8.03 -14.26 -2.40
CA GLU A 227 -8.09 -12.85 -2.79
C GLU A 227 -7.79 -12.67 -4.27
N LEU A 228 -6.72 -13.30 -4.76
CA LEU A 228 -6.34 -13.25 -6.18
C LEU A 228 -7.42 -13.87 -7.09
N ASP A 229 -8.09 -14.93 -6.64
CA ASP A 229 -9.22 -15.52 -7.37
C ASP A 229 -10.39 -14.54 -7.51
N ILE A 230 -10.65 -13.74 -6.47
CA ILE A 230 -11.66 -12.67 -6.52
C ILE A 230 -11.22 -11.56 -7.47
N LEU A 231 -9.93 -11.16 -7.43
CA LEU A 231 -9.39 -10.15 -8.35
C LEU A 231 -9.59 -10.55 -9.81
N GLU A 232 -9.21 -11.78 -10.17
CA GLU A 232 -9.37 -12.29 -11.53
C GLU A 232 -10.85 -12.37 -11.94
N LYS A 233 -11.73 -12.80 -11.02
CA LYS A 233 -13.18 -12.82 -11.26
C LYS A 233 -13.75 -11.41 -11.51
N GLU A 234 -13.25 -10.40 -10.81
CA GLU A 234 -13.62 -8.99 -11.00
C GLU A 234 -12.88 -8.33 -12.19
N ASN A 235 -12.01 -9.09 -12.88
CA ASN A 235 -11.15 -8.66 -14.00
C ASN A 235 -10.13 -7.58 -13.61
N ILE A 236 -9.54 -7.70 -12.42
CA ILE A 236 -8.43 -6.88 -11.95
C ILE A 236 -7.12 -7.58 -12.26
N ASN A 237 -6.17 -6.83 -12.82
CA ASN A 237 -4.80 -7.32 -13.01
C ASN A 237 -4.14 -7.52 -11.63
N PRO A 238 -3.64 -8.73 -11.30
CA PRO A 238 -2.93 -8.97 -10.05
C PRO A 238 -1.71 -8.06 -9.81
N GLU A 239 -1.14 -7.44 -10.84
CA GLU A 239 -0.07 -6.43 -10.69
C GLU A 239 -0.50 -5.20 -9.86
N SER A 240 -1.80 -4.98 -9.69
CA SER A 240 -2.37 -3.95 -8.83
C SER A 240 -2.63 -4.42 -7.39
N PHE A 241 -2.13 -5.59 -7.00
CA PHE A 241 -2.32 -6.18 -5.67
C PHE A 241 -1.01 -6.42 -4.94
N ILE A 242 -1.01 -6.12 -3.64
CA ILE A 242 0.08 -6.39 -2.73
C ILE A 242 -0.40 -7.37 -1.66
N TYR A 243 0.22 -8.55 -1.64
CA TYR A 243 0.11 -9.52 -0.56
C TYR A 243 0.99 -9.06 0.60
N VAL A 244 0.36 -8.45 1.60
CA VAL A 244 1.02 -7.89 2.78
C VAL A 244 1.21 -8.95 3.87
N HIS A 245 2.30 -8.82 4.64
CA HIS A 245 2.78 -9.78 5.63
C HIS A 245 3.09 -11.16 5.06
N ALA A 246 3.59 -11.25 3.83
CA ALA A 246 3.90 -12.54 3.23
C ALA A 246 4.91 -13.34 4.08
N ASP A 247 5.80 -12.69 4.84
CA ASP A 247 6.70 -13.39 5.77
C ASP A 247 6.00 -14.16 6.90
N SER A 248 4.70 -13.99 7.11
CA SER A 248 3.88 -14.81 8.03
C SER A 248 3.52 -16.19 7.45
N GLU A 249 3.68 -16.38 6.14
CA GLU A 249 3.54 -17.65 5.45
C GLU A 249 4.92 -18.34 5.34
N PRO A 250 5.11 -19.52 5.98
CA PRO A 250 6.35 -20.27 5.83
C PRO A 250 6.43 -21.07 4.52
N ASP A 251 5.31 -21.42 3.89
CA ASP A 251 5.32 -22.19 2.64
C ASP A 251 5.52 -21.27 1.44
N ILE A 252 6.76 -21.24 0.96
CA ILE A 252 7.21 -20.43 -0.18
C ILE A 252 6.38 -20.66 -1.46
N LYS A 253 5.68 -21.79 -1.59
CA LYS A 253 4.84 -22.08 -2.76
C LYS A 253 3.74 -21.03 -2.94
N TYR A 254 3.16 -20.52 -1.86
CA TYR A 254 2.14 -19.46 -1.95
C TYR A 254 2.72 -18.13 -2.46
N HIS A 255 3.96 -17.82 -2.10
CA HIS A 255 4.65 -16.62 -2.57
C HIS A 255 4.94 -16.71 -4.07
N PHE A 256 5.41 -17.88 -4.50
CA PHE A 256 5.61 -18.15 -5.92
C PHE A 256 4.30 -18.08 -6.70
N GLU A 257 3.21 -18.63 -6.16
CA GLU A 257 1.91 -18.59 -6.82
C GLU A 257 1.41 -17.14 -6.97
N ALA A 258 1.48 -16.34 -5.90
CA ALA A 258 1.10 -14.92 -5.96
C ALA A 258 1.94 -14.14 -6.98
N ALA A 259 3.28 -14.29 -6.93
CA ALA A 259 4.19 -13.61 -7.84
C ALA A 259 4.02 -14.06 -9.30
N LYS A 260 3.77 -15.36 -9.53
CA LYS A 260 3.50 -15.92 -10.85
C LYS A 260 2.22 -15.35 -11.47
N ARG A 261 1.18 -15.10 -10.66
CA ARG A 261 -0.06 -14.44 -11.11
C ARG A 261 0.13 -12.94 -11.35
N GLY A 262 1.20 -12.36 -10.82
CA GLY A 262 1.61 -10.96 -11.05
C GLY A 262 1.57 -10.07 -9.82
N ALA A 263 1.09 -10.58 -8.68
CA ALA A 263 1.00 -9.81 -7.45
C ALA A 263 2.36 -9.50 -6.83
N TRP A 264 2.41 -8.38 -6.11
CA TRP A 264 3.54 -8.05 -5.25
C TRP A 264 3.47 -8.87 -3.97
N VAL A 265 4.62 -9.40 -3.56
CA VAL A 265 4.81 -10.15 -2.32
C VAL A 265 5.63 -9.28 -1.38
N GLU A 266 4.99 -8.81 -0.33
CA GLU A 266 5.60 -7.88 0.61
C GLU A 266 6.11 -8.60 1.85
N TYR A 267 7.39 -8.34 2.16
CA TYR A 267 8.06 -8.77 3.37
C TYR A 267 8.28 -7.55 4.27
N ASP A 268 7.30 -7.28 5.11
CA ASP A 268 7.26 -6.12 6.01
C ASP A 268 7.62 -6.49 7.46
N GLY A 269 7.78 -7.78 7.78
CA GLY A 269 8.21 -8.22 9.10
C GLY A 269 9.73 -8.14 9.35
N ILE A 270 10.49 -7.28 8.65
CA ILE A 270 11.97 -7.26 8.73
C ILE A 270 12.42 -6.59 10.03
N ARG A 271 12.81 -7.42 11.01
CA ARG A 271 13.28 -6.98 12.34
C ARG A 271 14.47 -7.84 12.78
N LYS A 272 15.21 -7.40 13.81
CA LYS A 272 16.39 -8.12 14.32
C LYS A 272 16.12 -9.61 14.61
N ASN A 273 14.95 -9.92 15.19
CA ASN A 273 14.60 -11.29 15.60
C ASN A 273 14.03 -12.16 14.47
N SER A 274 13.49 -11.54 13.41
CA SER A 274 12.86 -12.23 12.27
C SER A 274 13.74 -12.22 11.01
N ALA A 275 14.77 -11.37 10.95
CA ALA A 275 15.58 -11.11 9.75
C ALA A 275 16.10 -12.39 9.08
N LYS A 276 16.60 -13.35 9.85
CA LYS A 276 17.10 -14.62 9.27
C LYS A 276 16.00 -15.41 8.54
N LYS A 277 14.78 -15.45 9.08
CA LYS A 277 13.62 -16.10 8.45
C LYS A 277 13.22 -15.33 7.18
N VAL A 278 13.06 -14.02 7.29
CA VAL A 278 12.59 -13.17 6.18
C VAL A 278 13.60 -13.17 5.03
N ILE A 279 14.90 -13.03 5.31
CA ILE A 279 15.97 -13.11 4.31
C ILE A 279 15.94 -14.44 3.57
N LYS A 280 15.67 -15.56 4.24
CA LYS A 280 15.56 -16.86 3.57
C LYS A 280 14.41 -16.90 2.56
N LEU A 281 13.26 -16.30 2.89
CA LEU A 281 12.12 -16.19 1.97
C LEU A 281 12.47 -15.31 0.78
N ILE A 282 13.07 -14.13 1.02
CA ILE A 282 13.52 -13.22 -0.03
C ILE A 282 14.51 -13.91 -0.98
N LEU A 283 15.54 -14.58 -0.45
CA LEU A 283 16.51 -15.32 -1.27
C LEU A 283 15.82 -16.40 -2.12
N SER A 284 14.81 -17.08 -1.57
CA SER A 284 14.04 -18.08 -2.33
C SER A 284 13.26 -17.45 -3.50
N MET A 285 12.74 -16.22 -3.33
CA MET A 285 12.10 -15.46 -4.42
C MET A 285 13.12 -15.03 -5.48
N LEU A 286 14.29 -14.55 -5.06
CA LEU A 286 15.37 -14.17 -5.98
C LEU A 286 15.89 -15.36 -6.79
N ASP A 287 16.12 -16.51 -6.15
CA ASP A 287 16.56 -17.75 -6.81
C ASP A 287 15.55 -18.23 -7.86
N LYS A 288 14.27 -17.86 -7.70
CA LYS A 288 13.18 -18.20 -8.62
C LYS A 288 12.96 -17.16 -9.73
N GLY A 289 13.63 -16.01 -9.67
CA GLY A 289 13.52 -14.92 -10.65
C GLY A 289 12.32 -13.99 -10.43
N TYR A 290 11.86 -13.83 -9.19
CA TYR A 290 10.75 -12.94 -8.82
C TYR A 290 11.22 -11.62 -8.19
N GLU A 291 12.42 -11.15 -8.48
CA GLU A 291 12.97 -9.92 -7.89
C GLU A 291 12.12 -8.67 -8.14
N ASP A 292 11.34 -8.64 -9.22
CA ASP A 292 10.44 -7.55 -9.59
C ASP A 292 9.02 -7.68 -9.04
N ARG A 293 8.84 -8.61 -8.08
CA ARG A 293 7.61 -8.83 -7.31
C ARG A 293 7.82 -8.72 -5.80
N ILE A 294 8.97 -8.23 -5.35
CA ILE A 294 9.28 -8.13 -3.92
C ILE A 294 9.12 -6.69 -3.45
N LEU A 295 8.42 -6.50 -2.33
CA LEU A 295 8.42 -5.28 -1.54
C LEU A 295 8.98 -5.56 -0.14
N LEU A 296 9.67 -4.57 0.44
CA LEU A 296 10.33 -4.70 1.75
C LEU A 296 9.94 -3.51 2.64
N SER A 297 9.51 -3.78 3.86
CA SER A 297 9.20 -2.75 4.87
C SER A 297 9.44 -3.29 6.29
N GLN A 298 8.98 -2.56 7.29
CA GLN A 298 9.10 -2.93 8.70
C GLN A 298 7.75 -3.01 9.43
N ASP A 299 6.64 -2.52 8.85
CA ASP A 299 5.32 -2.45 9.49
C ASP A 299 5.46 -1.90 10.93
N SER A 300 6.08 -0.72 11.05
CA SER A 300 6.63 -0.23 12.31
C SER A 300 6.18 1.18 12.66
N GLY A 301 6.56 1.57 13.89
CA GLY A 301 6.81 2.96 14.25
C GLY A 301 5.58 3.78 14.60
N TRP A 302 4.49 3.16 15.03
CA TRP A 302 3.26 3.90 15.30
C TRP A 302 3.08 4.31 16.75
N TYR A 303 2.49 5.48 16.92
CA TYR A 303 1.88 5.95 18.16
C TYR A 303 0.67 5.05 18.49
N ARG A 304 0.64 4.48 19.69
CA ARG A 304 -0.48 3.68 20.20
C ARG A 304 -1.46 4.56 20.98
N VAL A 305 -2.62 4.80 20.37
CA VAL A 305 -3.66 5.65 20.98
C VAL A 305 -4.15 5.06 22.29
N GLY A 306 -4.20 5.89 23.33
CA GLY A 306 -4.62 5.48 24.68
C GLY A 306 -3.51 4.94 25.57
N GLU A 307 -2.28 4.79 25.06
CA GLU A 307 -1.11 4.47 25.89
C GLU A 307 -0.31 5.74 26.23
N PRO A 308 0.24 5.89 27.46
CA PRO A 308 1.04 7.05 27.83
C PRO A 308 2.21 7.30 26.86
N GLY A 309 2.27 8.50 26.27
CA GLY A 309 3.30 8.86 25.30
C GLY A 309 3.32 7.98 24.05
N GLY A 310 2.17 7.45 23.63
CA GLY A 310 2.04 6.63 22.43
C GLY A 310 2.59 5.21 22.54
N GLY A 311 2.84 4.72 23.75
CA GLY A 311 3.28 3.34 23.97
C GLY A 311 4.73 3.03 23.59
N LYS A 312 5.60 4.06 23.59
CA LYS A 312 7.07 4.04 23.41
C LYS A 312 7.70 2.78 22.80
#